data_AF-A0A0W1GEM6-F1
#
_entry.id   AF-A0A0W1GEM6-F1
#
_cell.length_a   1.000
_cell.length_b   1.000
_cell.length_c   1.000
_cell.angle_alpha   90.00
_cell.angle_beta   90.00
_cell.angle_gamma   90.00
#
_symmetry.space_group_name_H-M   'P 1'
#
loop_
_entity.id
_entity.type
_entity.pdbx_description
1 polymer ?
#
loop_
_entity_poly.entity_id
_entity_poly.type
_entity_poly.pdbx_seq_one_letter_code
_entity_poly.pdbx_strand_id
1 'polypeptide(L)'
;MWLLIDGMLNKRFKSGGRNQGFLSLPNNIEELTDEQFAELESRLKKISELNEIQYVADGTQFLSAQMTLKEMDLVQIRNQLERAICSAFGVPAVMVNMEGEASYANQRGVDRIFYTGELKPRVDWILGHIQAFLRDNTADKRCVLSIDESEIEYLKTDKMELAKAASSMKIATVNELRAMIGMEPIKGGDELPTAKPEPAESAAPIDPATDVPSDEPRQVSHNADTSRRNGQR
;
A
#
# COMPACT_ATOMS: atom_id res chain seq x y z
N MET A 1 14.66 -15.24 9.24
CA MET A 1 14.11 -14.53 10.43
C MET A 1 12.86 -15.23 10.98
N TRP A 2 11.90 -15.63 10.15
CA TRP A 2 10.76 -16.47 10.58
C TRP A 2 11.19 -17.77 11.29
N LEU A 3 12.17 -18.50 10.73
CA LEU A 3 12.80 -19.67 11.37
C LEU A 3 13.47 -19.38 12.73
N LEU A 4 13.91 -18.14 12.97
CA LEU A 4 14.54 -17.77 14.24
C LEU A 4 13.50 -17.60 15.34
N ILE A 5 12.34 -17.01 15.03
CA ILE A 5 11.23 -16.94 15.97
C ILE A 5 10.70 -18.33 16.27
N ASP A 6 10.46 -19.14 15.24
CA ASP A 6 9.96 -20.50 15.44
C ASP A 6 10.99 -21.37 16.19
N GLY A 7 12.28 -21.19 15.89
CA GLY A 7 13.37 -21.81 16.64
C GLY A 7 13.44 -21.35 18.09
N MET A 8 13.21 -20.06 18.36
CA MET A 8 13.14 -19.52 19.72
C MET A 8 11.91 -20.08 20.47
N LEU A 9 10.75 -20.11 19.81
CA LEU A 9 9.51 -20.68 20.33
C LEU A 9 9.70 -22.14 20.72
N ASN A 10 10.25 -22.93 19.79
CA ASN A 10 10.47 -24.36 19.97
C ASN A 10 11.50 -24.63 21.07
N LYS A 11 12.57 -23.82 21.16
CA LYS A 11 13.51 -23.89 22.30
C LYS A 11 12.82 -23.57 23.63
N ARG A 12 11.94 -22.56 23.67
CA ARG A 12 11.15 -22.21 24.86
C ARG A 12 10.17 -23.31 25.27
N PHE A 13 9.44 -23.88 24.31
CA PHE A 13 8.52 -25.00 24.56
C PHE A 13 9.27 -26.26 25.00
N LYS A 14 10.43 -26.58 24.40
CA LYS A 14 11.30 -27.68 24.85
C LYS A 14 11.84 -27.45 26.26
N SER A 15 12.07 -26.19 26.66
CA SER A 15 12.43 -25.84 28.04
C SER A 15 11.24 -25.82 29.00
N GLY A 16 10.02 -26.15 28.55
CA GLY A 16 8.83 -26.27 29.39
C GLY A 16 8.31 -24.95 29.96
N GLY A 17 8.68 -23.79 29.37
CA GLY A 17 8.30 -22.49 29.93
C GLY A 17 8.92 -22.19 31.30
N ARG A 18 10.03 -22.85 31.66
CA ARG A 18 10.73 -22.63 32.93
C ARG A 18 11.23 -21.19 33.03
N ASN A 19 10.70 -20.44 33.99
CA ASN A 19 11.17 -19.09 34.32
C ASN A 19 12.47 -19.20 35.10
N GLN A 20 13.58 -18.71 34.56
CA GLN A 20 14.75 -18.45 35.40
C GLN A 20 14.58 -17.11 36.08
N GLY A 21 15.02 -17.03 37.33
CA GLY A 21 14.86 -15.87 38.16
C GLY A 21 15.71 -15.98 39.42
N PHE A 22 15.64 -14.93 40.21
CA PHE A 22 16.37 -14.83 41.47
C PHE A 22 15.40 -15.06 42.62
N LEU A 23 15.83 -15.81 43.62
CA LEU A 23 15.12 -15.91 44.90
C LEU A 23 15.63 -14.78 45.79
N SER A 24 14.74 -13.86 46.15
CA SER A 24 14.99 -12.88 47.19
C SER A 24 14.77 -13.54 48.54
N LEU A 25 15.84 -13.71 49.30
CA LEU A 25 15.78 -14.19 50.68
C LEU A 25 15.31 -13.05 51.61
N PRO A 26 14.57 -13.34 52.69
CA PRO A 26 14.12 -12.32 53.63
C PRO A 26 15.29 -11.68 54.41
N ASN A 27 15.09 -10.44 54.86
CA ASN A 27 16.09 -9.53 55.46
C ASN A 27 16.79 -10.01 56.77
N ASN A 28 16.56 -11.24 57.23
CA ASN A 28 17.13 -11.76 58.49
C ASN A 28 18.37 -12.64 58.27
N ILE A 29 19.05 -12.52 57.12
CA ILE A 29 20.24 -13.33 56.79
C ILE A 29 21.37 -13.10 57.81
N GLU A 30 21.44 -11.90 58.38
CA GLU A 30 22.46 -11.50 59.36
C GLU A 30 22.33 -12.21 60.73
N GLU A 31 21.17 -12.82 61.03
CA GLU A 31 20.92 -13.54 62.29
C GLU A 31 21.06 -15.07 62.17
N LEU A 32 21.39 -15.60 60.98
CA LEU A 32 21.57 -17.04 60.80
C LEU A 32 22.93 -17.50 61.33
N THR A 33 22.91 -18.63 62.04
CA THR A 33 24.16 -19.32 62.43
C THR A 33 24.82 -19.97 61.21
N ASP A 34 26.16 -20.11 61.25
CA ASP A 34 26.95 -20.69 60.15
C ASP A 34 26.43 -22.08 59.69
N GLU A 35 25.90 -22.87 60.62
CA GLU A 35 25.30 -24.19 60.34
C GLU A 35 24.01 -24.09 59.52
N GLN A 36 23.16 -23.10 59.83
CA GLN A 36 21.90 -22.88 59.09
C GLN A 36 22.17 -22.32 57.69
N PHE A 37 23.23 -21.51 57.55
CA PHE A 37 23.68 -21.02 56.26
C PHE A 37 24.20 -22.17 55.37
N ALA A 38 24.99 -23.08 55.94
CA ALA A 38 25.48 -24.27 55.23
C ALA A 38 24.34 -25.20 54.78
N GLU A 39 23.31 -25.37 55.63
CA GLU A 39 22.12 -26.14 55.26
C GLU A 39 21.35 -25.46 54.10
N LEU A 40 21.18 -24.13 54.16
CA LEU A 40 20.55 -23.34 53.11
C LEU A 40 21.33 -23.42 51.79
N GLU A 41 22.66 -23.33 51.81
CA GLU A 41 23.50 -23.48 50.62
C GLU A 41 23.38 -24.88 50.00
N SER A 42 23.40 -25.92 50.84
CA SER A 42 23.21 -27.31 50.37
C SER A 42 21.83 -27.52 49.73
N ARG A 43 20.80 -26.87 50.26
CA ARG A 43 19.43 -26.89 49.73
C ARG A 43 19.33 -26.11 48.42
N LEU A 44 19.93 -24.92 48.34
CA LEU A 44 19.97 -24.12 47.11
C LEU A 44 20.71 -24.85 45.98
N LYS A 45 21.82 -25.52 46.28
CA LYS A 45 22.54 -26.38 45.32
C LYS A 45 21.64 -27.48 44.77
N LYS A 46 20.90 -28.19 45.63
CA LYS A 46 19.93 -29.21 45.18
C LYS A 46 18.80 -28.63 44.31
N ILE A 47 18.30 -27.44 44.63
CA ILE A 47 17.29 -26.76 43.82
C ILE A 47 17.86 -26.38 42.44
N SER A 48 19.12 -25.94 42.39
CA SER A 48 19.80 -25.62 41.12
C SER A 48 19.99 -26.85 40.23
N GLU A 49 20.21 -28.03 40.82
CA GLU A 49 20.36 -29.30 40.09
C GLU A 49 19.01 -29.83 39.58
N LEU A 50 17.92 -29.60 40.32
CA LEU A 50 16.60 -30.13 39.99
C LEU A 50 15.86 -29.35 38.89
N ASN A 51 16.39 -28.20 38.42
CA ASN A 51 15.77 -27.37 37.37
C ASN A 51 14.27 -27.04 37.61
N GLU A 52 13.80 -27.22 38.84
CA GLU A 52 12.41 -27.03 39.28
C GLU A 52 12.44 -26.36 40.65
N ILE A 53 11.87 -25.16 40.72
CA ILE A 53 11.73 -24.43 41.97
C ILE A 53 10.43 -24.91 42.61
N GLN A 54 10.52 -25.92 43.48
CA GLN A 54 9.37 -26.47 44.19
C GLN A 54 9.23 -25.94 45.63
N TYR A 55 10.16 -25.11 46.10
CA TYR A 55 10.22 -24.69 47.49
C TYR A 55 10.16 -23.17 47.64
N VAL A 56 9.23 -22.71 48.48
CA VAL A 56 9.06 -21.30 48.88
C VAL A 56 9.14 -21.28 50.41
N ALA A 57 10.24 -20.76 50.96
CA ALA A 57 10.29 -20.46 52.39
C ALA A 57 9.48 -19.18 52.68
N ASP A 58 8.95 -19.08 53.90
CA ASP A 58 8.14 -17.93 54.30
C ASP A 58 8.91 -16.61 54.12
N GLY A 59 8.30 -15.63 53.45
CA GLY A 59 8.93 -14.36 53.08
C GLY A 59 9.85 -14.36 51.84
N THR A 60 10.04 -15.50 51.15
CA THR A 60 10.89 -15.56 49.95
C THR A 60 10.10 -15.15 48.70
N GLN A 61 10.59 -14.19 47.92
CA GLN A 61 9.95 -13.77 46.66
C GLN A 61 10.78 -14.23 45.46
N PHE A 62 10.12 -14.85 44.48
CA PHE A 62 10.74 -15.18 43.20
C PHE A 62 10.61 -14.00 42.23
N LEU A 63 11.74 -13.40 41.86
CA LEU A 63 11.82 -12.37 40.84
C LEU A 63 12.21 -13.01 39.51
N SER A 64 11.27 -13.05 38.55
CA SER A 64 11.56 -13.55 37.21
C SER A 64 12.54 -12.61 36.50
N ALA A 65 13.68 -13.14 36.04
CA ALA A 65 14.68 -12.36 35.32
C ALA A 65 14.41 -12.27 33.80
N GLN A 66 13.31 -12.86 33.34
CA GLN A 66 13.01 -13.03 31.92
C GLN A 66 11.67 -12.40 31.56
N MET A 67 11.63 -11.76 30.38
CA MET A 67 10.36 -11.35 29.78
C MET A 67 9.48 -12.58 29.52
N THR A 68 8.20 -12.45 29.88
CA THR A 68 7.22 -13.50 29.63
C THR A 68 6.83 -13.52 28.15
N LEU A 69 6.36 -14.67 27.64
CA LEU A 69 5.86 -14.77 26.25
C LEU A 69 4.67 -13.84 25.99
N LYS A 70 3.91 -13.53 27.04
CA LYS A 70 2.81 -12.55 27.01
C LYS A 70 3.33 -11.12 26.85
N GLU A 71 4.45 -10.78 27.48
CA GLU A 71 5.12 -9.48 27.34
C GLU A 71 5.84 -9.31 26.00
N MET A 72 6.26 -10.41 25.36
CA MET A 72 7.02 -10.38 24.11
C MET A 72 6.17 -10.07 22.88
N ASP A 73 4.83 -10.06 23.00
CA ASP A 73 3.86 -9.85 21.92
C ASP A 73 4.29 -10.46 20.57
N LEU A 74 4.42 -11.78 20.57
CA LEU A 74 4.93 -12.54 19.43
C LEU A 74 4.09 -12.34 18.15
N VAL A 75 2.81 -12.02 18.31
CA VAL A 75 1.90 -11.74 17.19
C VAL A 75 2.33 -10.45 16.50
N GLN A 76 2.62 -9.38 17.25
CA GLN A 76 3.14 -8.14 16.68
C GLN A 76 4.50 -8.33 16.02
N ILE A 77 5.42 -9.08 16.65
CA ILE A 77 6.73 -9.35 16.04
C ILE A 77 6.57 -10.12 14.73
N ARG A 78 5.68 -11.12 14.69
CA ARG A 78 5.36 -11.86 13.46
C ARG A 78 4.83 -10.92 12.38
N ASN A 79 3.84 -10.09 12.70
CA ASN A 79 3.23 -9.17 11.75
C ASN A 79 4.25 -8.14 11.23
N GLN A 80 5.14 -7.65 12.09
CA GLN A 80 6.22 -6.73 11.70
C GLN A 80 7.22 -7.40 10.75
N LEU A 81 7.52 -8.68 10.98
CA LEU A 81 8.41 -9.45 10.12
C LEU A 81 7.81 -9.75 8.75
N GLU A 82 6.53 -10.12 8.69
CA GLU A 82 5.82 -10.28 7.42
C GLU A 82 5.88 -8.97 6.62
N ARG A 83 5.75 -7.83 7.29
CA ARG A 83 5.87 -6.48 6.70
C ARG A 83 7.29 -6.20 6.20
N ALA A 84 8.31 -6.59 6.97
CA ALA A 84 9.70 -6.46 6.58
C ALA A 84 10.06 -7.31 5.35
N ILE A 85 9.50 -8.53 5.27
CA ILE A 85 9.65 -9.40 4.10
C ILE A 85 8.98 -8.78 2.88
N CYS A 86 7.74 -8.31 3.01
CA CYS A 86 7.02 -7.64 1.92
C CYS A 86 7.81 -6.42 1.42
N SER A 87 8.33 -5.60 2.35
CA SER A 87 9.17 -4.45 2.03
C SER A 87 10.48 -4.82 1.31
N ALA A 88 11.10 -5.96 1.65
CA ALA A 88 12.32 -6.41 0.99
C ALA A 88 12.09 -6.84 -0.48
N PHE A 89 10.88 -7.33 -0.78
CA PHE A 89 10.47 -7.65 -2.15
C PHE A 89 9.81 -6.48 -2.89
N GLY A 90 9.61 -5.34 -2.23
CA GLY A 90 8.89 -4.20 -2.79
C GLY A 90 7.39 -4.47 -3.02
N VAL A 91 6.84 -5.50 -2.37
CA VAL A 91 5.41 -5.85 -2.47
C VAL A 91 4.64 -5.11 -1.35
N PRO A 92 3.59 -4.34 -1.68
CA PRO A 92 2.73 -3.73 -0.66
C PRO A 92 2.03 -4.78 0.22
N ALA A 93 2.02 -4.55 1.54
CA ALA A 93 1.42 -5.48 2.50
C ALA A 93 -0.10 -5.71 2.30
N VAL A 94 -0.79 -4.70 1.73
CA VAL A 94 -2.22 -4.78 1.37
C VAL A 94 -2.50 -5.88 0.36
N MET A 95 -1.57 -6.17 -0.56
CA MET A 95 -1.73 -7.24 -1.56
C MET A 95 -1.63 -8.64 -0.97
N VAL A 96 -0.94 -8.77 0.16
CA VAL A 96 -0.71 -10.06 0.85
C VAL A 96 -1.80 -10.32 1.91
N ASN A 97 -2.79 -9.42 2.02
CA ASN A 97 -3.90 -9.51 2.97
C ASN A 97 -3.44 -9.63 4.42
N MET A 98 -2.37 -8.92 4.77
CA MET A 98 -1.90 -8.87 6.15
C MET A 98 -2.94 -8.23 7.09
N GLU A 99 -3.01 -8.75 8.30
CA GLU A 99 -3.88 -8.21 9.35
C GLU A 99 -3.55 -6.73 9.65
N GLY A 100 -4.60 -5.93 9.87
CA GLY A 100 -4.49 -4.51 10.21
C GLY A 100 -4.35 -3.55 9.03
N GLU A 101 -4.32 -4.05 7.79
CA GLU A 101 -4.34 -3.19 6.61
C GLU A 101 -5.73 -2.61 6.33
N ALA A 102 -5.74 -1.37 5.82
CA ALA A 102 -6.98 -0.70 5.47
C ALA A 102 -7.68 -1.45 4.34
N SER A 103 -9.01 -1.62 4.52
CA SER A 103 -9.90 -2.27 3.56
C SER A 103 -9.67 -1.74 2.15
N TYR A 104 -9.85 -2.63 1.17
CA TYR A 104 -9.58 -2.55 -0.28
C TYR A 104 -10.11 -1.34 -1.08
N ALA A 105 -10.55 -0.26 -0.42
CA ALA A 105 -11.13 0.94 -1.00
C ALA A 105 -10.26 1.57 -2.12
N ASN A 106 -8.95 1.36 -2.11
CA ASN A 106 -8.05 1.81 -3.17
C ASN A 106 -7.07 0.71 -3.66
N GLN A 107 -7.58 -0.48 -3.97
CA GLN A 107 -6.77 -1.54 -4.60
C GLN A 107 -6.07 -1.06 -5.88
N ARG A 108 -6.77 -0.30 -6.73
CA ARG A 108 -6.25 0.17 -8.02
C ARG A 108 -4.98 1.04 -7.86
N GLY A 109 -4.96 1.91 -6.86
CA GLY A 109 -3.77 2.73 -6.58
C GLY A 109 -2.58 1.88 -6.09
N VAL A 110 -2.84 0.85 -5.30
CA VAL A 110 -1.80 -0.07 -4.80
C VAL A 110 -1.21 -0.91 -5.94
N ASP A 111 -2.07 -1.45 -6.82
CA ASP A 111 -1.64 -2.20 -8.01
C ASP A 111 -0.75 -1.36 -8.92
N ARG A 112 -1.13 -0.09 -9.13
CA ARG A 112 -0.34 0.87 -9.89
C ARG A 112 1.03 1.10 -9.27
N ILE A 113 1.10 1.40 -7.96
CA ILE A 113 2.36 1.65 -7.25
C ILE A 113 3.28 0.44 -7.33
N PHE A 114 2.74 -0.76 -7.17
CA PHE A 114 3.52 -1.99 -7.28
C PHE A 114 4.07 -2.20 -8.70
N TYR A 115 3.23 -2.01 -9.72
CA TYR A 115 3.65 -2.16 -11.11
C TYR A 115 4.75 -1.17 -11.48
N THR A 116 4.55 0.12 -11.21
CA THR A 116 5.50 1.16 -11.63
C THR A 116 6.75 1.19 -10.77
N GLY A 117 6.64 0.88 -9.48
CA GLY A 117 7.74 0.91 -8.53
C GLY A 117 8.69 -0.27 -8.67
N GLU A 118 8.15 -1.50 -8.74
CA GLU A 118 8.96 -2.70 -8.54
C GLU A 118 8.93 -3.63 -9.76
N LEU A 119 7.75 -3.87 -10.34
CA LEU A 119 7.60 -4.84 -11.42
C LEU A 119 8.24 -4.35 -12.72
N LYS A 120 7.86 -3.15 -13.17
CA LYS A 120 8.33 -2.58 -14.44
C LYS A 120 9.85 -2.46 -14.51
N PRO A 121 10.56 -1.88 -13.51
CA PRO A 121 12.02 -1.78 -13.56
C PRO A 121 12.72 -3.15 -13.60
N ARG A 122 12.18 -4.15 -12.89
CA ARG A 122 12.74 -5.51 -12.90
C ARG A 122 12.55 -6.21 -14.25
N VAL A 123 11.37 -6.07 -14.87
CA VAL A 123 11.12 -6.63 -16.20
C VAL A 123 11.95 -5.90 -17.26
N ASP A 124 12.04 -4.57 -17.20
CA ASP A 124 12.88 -3.79 -18.11
C ASP A 124 14.37 -4.20 -17.99
N TRP A 125 14.84 -4.50 -16.77
CA TRP A 125 16.19 -5.04 -16.54
C TRP A 125 16.39 -6.41 -17.23
N ILE A 126 15.42 -7.33 -17.09
CA ILE A 126 15.47 -8.65 -17.76
C ILE A 126 15.42 -8.49 -19.28
N LEU A 127 14.51 -7.66 -19.78
CA LEU A 127 14.37 -7.37 -21.21
C LEU A 127 15.64 -6.76 -21.78
N GLY A 128 16.33 -5.89 -21.04
CA GLY A 128 17.61 -5.33 -21.44
C GLY A 128 18.68 -6.40 -21.69
N HIS A 129 18.74 -7.43 -20.84
CA HIS A 129 19.66 -8.56 -21.02
C HIS A 129 19.28 -9.42 -22.22
N ILE A 130 17.99 -9.72 -22.39
CA ILE A 130 17.49 -10.49 -23.54
C ILE A 130 17.76 -9.71 -24.83
N GLN A 131 17.51 -8.41 -24.84
CA GLN A 131 17.77 -7.54 -25.98
C GLN A 131 19.26 -7.49 -26.33
N ALA A 132 20.15 -7.39 -25.33
CA ALA A 132 21.59 -7.44 -25.55
C ALA A 132 22.01 -8.78 -26.18
N PHE A 133 21.53 -9.88 -25.60
CA PHE A 133 21.79 -11.23 -26.12
C PHE A 133 21.30 -11.42 -27.57
N LEU A 134 20.10 -10.93 -27.89
CA LEU A 134 19.56 -11.01 -29.24
C LEU A 134 20.33 -10.17 -30.24
N ARG A 135 20.82 -8.98 -29.86
CA ARG A 135 21.64 -8.12 -30.72
C ARG A 135 23.00 -8.73 -31.03
N ASP A 136 23.57 -9.48 -30.10
CA ASP A 136 24.85 -10.15 -30.29
C ASP A 136 24.72 -11.41 -31.17
N ASN A 137 23.60 -12.14 -31.06
CA ASN A 137 23.37 -13.39 -31.81
C ASN A 137 22.56 -13.24 -33.11
N THR A 138 21.90 -12.10 -33.34
CA THR A 138 21.07 -11.86 -34.53
C THR A 138 21.69 -10.76 -35.41
N ALA A 139 21.52 -10.84 -36.72
CA ALA A 139 22.00 -9.82 -37.66
C ALA A 139 21.37 -8.42 -37.44
N ASP A 140 20.26 -8.34 -36.70
CA ASP A 140 19.56 -7.08 -36.44
C ASP A 140 20.03 -6.40 -35.14
N LYS A 141 21.03 -5.53 -35.29
CA LYS A 141 21.58 -4.71 -34.20
C LYS A 141 20.61 -3.64 -33.69
N ARG A 142 19.47 -3.42 -34.36
CA ARG A 142 18.48 -2.39 -34.00
C ARG A 142 17.25 -2.95 -33.28
N CYS A 143 17.22 -4.25 -32.98
CA CYS A 143 16.13 -4.85 -32.24
C CYS A 143 15.93 -4.15 -30.88
N VAL A 144 14.70 -3.68 -30.61
CA VAL A 144 14.27 -3.11 -29.33
C VAL A 144 13.12 -3.96 -28.81
N LEU A 145 13.22 -4.37 -27.55
CA LEU A 145 12.16 -5.06 -26.84
C LEU A 145 11.54 -4.12 -25.81
N SER A 146 10.23 -4.06 -25.78
CA SER A 146 9.45 -3.28 -24.81
C SER A 146 8.24 -4.07 -24.36
N ILE A 147 7.78 -3.80 -23.13
CA ILE A 147 6.54 -4.36 -22.60
C ILE A 147 5.37 -3.65 -23.28
N ASP A 148 4.41 -4.42 -23.79
CA ASP A 148 3.13 -3.84 -24.20
C ASP A 148 2.25 -3.59 -22.97
N GLU A 149 2.14 -2.32 -22.59
CA GLU A 149 1.33 -1.88 -21.46
C GLU A 149 -0.15 -1.68 -21.82
N SER A 150 -0.55 -1.95 -23.07
CA SER A 150 -1.90 -1.68 -23.57
C SER A 150 -2.93 -2.69 -23.06
N GLU A 151 -2.50 -3.93 -22.82
CA GLU A 151 -3.38 -4.99 -22.32
C GLU A 151 -3.60 -4.91 -20.80
N ILE A 152 -2.74 -4.19 -20.08
CA ILE A 152 -2.73 -4.14 -18.62
C ILE A 152 -3.92 -3.33 -18.08
N GLU A 153 -4.91 -4.02 -17.51
CA GLU A 153 -6.21 -3.44 -17.12
C GLU A 153 -6.09 -2.25 -16.15
N TYR A 154 -5.22 -2.33 -15.14
CA TYR A 154 -5.04 -1.26 -14.15
C TYR A 154 -4.36 0.00 -14.72
N LEU A 155 -3.61 -0.11 -15.82
CA LEU A 155 -2.96 1.05 -16.48
C LEU A 155 -3.84 1.70 -17.54
N LYS A 156 -4.91 1.04 -18.01
CA LYS A 156 -5.82 1.59 -19.02
C LYS A 156 -6.47 2.90 -18.57
N THR A 157 -6.83 3.00 -17.29
CA THR A 157 -7.45 4.21 -16.73
C THR A 157 -6.49 5.38 -16.78
N ASP A 158 -5.25 5.19 -16.32
CA ASP A 158 -4.21 6.23 -16.36
C ASP A 158 -3.88 6.66 -17.79
N LYS A 159 -3.78 5.71 -18.73
CA LYS A 159 -3.58 6.00 -20.16
C LYS A 159 -4.74 6.79 -20.75
N MET A 160 -5.97 6.46 -20.36
CA MET A 160 -7.16 7.19 -20.79
C MET A 160 -7.18 8.61 -20.22
N GLU A 161 -6.77 8.81 -18.97
CA GLU A 161 -6.64 10.13 -18.36
C GLU A 161 -5.55 10.97 -19.04
N LEU A 162 -4.40 10.36 -19.33
CA LEU A 162 -3.31 11.01 -20.08
C LEU A 162 -3.78 11.39 -21.49
N ALA A 163 -4.45 10.48 -22.21
CA ALA A 163 -5.01 10.77 -23.52
C ALA A 163 -6.07 11.89 -23.48
N LYS A 164 -6.94 11.90 -22.46
CA LYS A 164 -7.90 13.00 -22.25
C LYS A 164 -7.19 14.34 -22.03
N ALA A 165 -6.13 14.36 -21.21
CA ALA A 165 -5.33 15.57 -20.95
C ALA A 165 -4.57 16.03 -22.20
N ALA A 166 -3.97 15.11 -22.95
CA ALA A 166 -3.28 15.41 -24.21
C ALA A 166 -4.26 15.96 -25.27
N SER A 167 -5.47 15.40 -25.32
CA SER A 167 -6.55 15.88 -26.18
C SER A 167 -7.07 17.26 -25.77
N SER A 168 -7.23 17.54 -24.48
CA SER A 168 -7.72 18.84 -24.01
C SER A 168 -6.70 19.96 -24.26
N MET A 169 -5.41 19.64 -24.16
CA MET A 169 -4.32 20.57 -24.49
C MET A 169 -4.08 20.72 -26.00
N LYS A 170 -4.74 19.92 -26.86
CA LYS A 170 -4.58 19.90 -28.33
C LYS A 170 -3.13 19.72 -28.79
N ILE A 171 -2.32 19.00 -28.02
CA ILE A 171 -0.90 18.77 -28.32
C ILE A 171 -0.72 17.58 -29.27
N ALA A 172 -1.62 16.59 -29.18
CA ALA A 172 -1.50 15.32 -29.90
C ALA A 172 -2.53 15.18 -31.04
N THR A 173 -2.13 14.49 -32.10
CA THR A 173 -3.02 14.11 -33.21
C THR A 173 -3.97 12.98 -32.80
N VAL A 174 -5.02 12.72 -33.58
CA VAL A 174 -5.98 11.66 -33.26
C VAL A 174 -5.31 10.28 -33.29
N ASN A 175 -4.37 10.06 -34.20
CA ASN A 175 -3.62 8.80 -34.29
C ASN A 175 -2.63 8.64 -33.14
N GLU A 176 -1.97 9.71 -32.69
CA GLU A 176 -1.13 9.68 -31.48
C GLU A 176 -1.95 9.36 -30.23
N LEU A 177 -3.15 9.93 -30.09
CA LEU A 177 -4.07 9.63 -28.99
C LEU A 177 -4.57 8.17 -29.03
N ARG A 178 -4.85 7.63 -30.22
CA ARG A 178 -5.23 6.21 -30.37
C ARG A 178 -4.07 5.28 -30.01
N ALA A 179 -2.85 5.62 -30.43
CA ALA A 179 -1.65 4.87 -30.06
C ALA A 179 -1.41 4.86 -28.54
N MET A 180 -1.66 5.98 -27.84
CA MET A 180 -1.55 6.03 -26.37
C MET A 180 -2.51 5.06 -25.65
N ILE A 181 -3.67 4.79 -26.24
CA ILE A 181 -4.71 3.90 -25.69
C ILE A 181 -4.55 2.46 -26.21
N GLY A 182 -3.59 2.20 -27.12
CA GLY A 182 -3.38 0.89 -27.73
C GLY A 182 -4.41 0.53 -28.80
N MET A 183 -5.02 1.53 -29.45
CA MET A 183 -5.94 1.35 -30.57
C MET A 183 -5.22 1.49 -31.91
N GLU A 184 -5.72 0.79 -32.93
CA GLU A 184 -5.20 0.90 -34.30
C GLU A 184 -5.39 2.31 -34.87
N PRO A 185 -4.41 2.79 -35.69
CA PRO A 185 -4.48 4.08 -36.35
C PRO A 185 -5.57 4.10 -37.42
N ILE A 186 -6.20 5.26 -37.62
CA ILE A 186 -7.21 5.46 -38.66
C ILE A 186 -6.64 6.36 -39.76
N LYS A 187 -7.05 6.09 -41.01
CA LYS A 187 -6.68 6.90 -42.16
C LYS A 187 -7.22 8.34 -42.00
N GLY A 188 -6.32 9.32 -41.96
CA GLY A 188 -6.67 10.75 -41.77
C GLY A 188 -6.62 11.24 -40.32
N GLY A 189 -6.09 10.46 -39.37
CA GLY A 189 -5.95 10.87 -37.97
C GLY A 189 -4.64 11.57 -37.60
N ASP A 190 -3.73 11.79 -38.55
CA ASP A 190 -2.41 12.43 -38.33
C ASP A 190 -2.46 13.97 -38.38
N GLU A 191 -3.64 14.54 -38.60
CA GLU A 191 -3.83 15.98 -38.53
C GLU A 191 -3.99 16.43 -37.07
N LEU A 192 -3.24 17.47 -36.67
CA LEU A 192 -3.49 18.13 -35.39
C LEU A 192 -4.94 18.62 -35.38
N PRO A 193 -5.66 18.50 -34.26
CA PRO A 193 -6.96 19.13 -34.10
C PRO A 193 -6.75 20.65 -34.10
N THR A 194 -6.65 21.22 -35.29
CA THR A 194 -6.85 22.65 -35.48
C THR A 194 -8.18 22.97 -34.82
N ALA A 195 -8.21 24.06 -34.05
CA ALA A 195 -9.46 24.61 -33.56
C ALA A 195 -10.28 24.99 -34.80
N LYS A 196 -11.00 24.01 -35.36
CA LYS A 196 -12.05 24.28 -36.31
C LYS A 196 -13.00 25.19 -35.53
N PRO A 197 -13.25 26.42 -35.99
CA PRO A 197 -14.25 27.26 -35.35
C PRO A 197 -15.49 26.40 -35.24
N GLU A 198 -16.13 26.45 -34.07
CA GLU A 198 -17.45 25.84 -33.88
C GLU A 198 -18.26 26.11 -35.16
N PRO A 199 -18.96 25.11 -35.73
CA PRO A 199 -19.91 25.42 -36.77
C PRO A 199 -20.83 26.46 -36.15
N ALA A 200 -20.77 27.69 -36.66
CA ALA A 200 -21.74 28.70 -36.34
C ALA A 200 -23.09 27.98 -36.43
N GLU A 201 -23.79 27.92 -35.29
CA GLU A 201 -25.19 27.55 -35.28
C GLU A 201 -25.80 28.22 -36.51
N SER A 202 -26.45 27.43 -37.36
CA SER A 202 -27.27 28.00 -38.40
C SER A 202 -28.29 28.85 -37.66
N ALA A 203 -28.00 30.15 -37.56
CA ALA A 203 -28.92 31.16 -37.12
C ALA A 203 -30.06 31.06 -38.14
N ALA A 204 -31.12 30.36 -37.74
CA ALA A 204 -32.40 30.48 -38.40
C ALA A 204 -32.68 31.98 -38.53
N PRO A 205 -33.19 32.46 -39.67
CA PRO A 205 -33.48 33.88 -39.82
C PRO A 205 -34.49 34.26 -38.73
N ILE A 206 -34.06 35.10 -37.79
CA ILE A 206 -34.97 35.77 -36.87
C ILE A 206 -35.55 36.92 -37.69
N ASP A 207 -36.85 36.83 -37.99
CA ASP A 207 -37.65 37.92 -38.55
C ASP A 207 -37.40 39.21 -37.75
N PRO A 208 -37.25 40.39 -38.39
CA PRO A 208 -36.99 41.62 -37.67
C PRO A 208 -38.30 42.10 -37.03
N ALA A 209 -38.59 41.60 -35.83
CA ALA A 209 -39.54 42.25 -34.93
C ALA A 209 -38.86 43.51 -34.37
N THR A 210 -39.33 44.65 -34.86
CA THR A 210 -38.98 46.00 -34.44
C THR A 210 -39.25 46.20 -32.95
N ASP A 211 -38.23 46.10 -32.09
CA ASP A 211 -38.31 46.57 -30.70
C ASP A 211 -37.86 48.03 -30.65
N VAL A 212 -38.84 48.92 -30.75
CA VAL A 212 -38.70 50.31 -30.27
C VAL A 212 -38.75 50.25 -28.73
N PRO A 213 -37.81 50.86 -28.00
CA PRO A 213 -37.87 50.85 -26.55
C PRO A 213 -39.01 51.77 -26.08
N SER A 214 -40.11 51.19 -25.61
CA SER A 214 -41.21 51.90 -24.96
C SER A 214 -40.86 52.15 -23.49
N ASP A 215 -40.78 53.42 -23.10
CA ASP A 215 -40.46 53.93 -21.75
C ASP A 215 -41.69 53.92 -20.83
N GLU A 216 -42.37 52.78 -20.70
CA GLU A 216 -43.46 52.59 -19.74
C GLU A 216 -43.19 51.42 -18.78
N PRO A 217 -43.40 51.59 -17.46
CA PRO A 217 -43.13 50.54 -16.50
C PRO A 217 -44.08 49.35 -16.69
N ARG A 218 -43.49 48.16 -16.73
CA ARG A 218 -44.19 46.88 -16.95
C ARG A 218 -45.29 46.67 -15.90
N GLN A 219 -46.55 46.72 -16.33
CA GLN A 219 -47.68 46.41 -15.46
C GLN A 219 -47.75 44.90 -15.18
N VAL A 220 -47.52 44.51 -13.94
CA VAL A 220 -47.73 43.15 -13.43
C VAL A 220 -49.13 43.03 -12.85
N SER A 221 -49.90 42.01 -13.27
CA SER A 221 -51.24 41.77 -12.73
C SER A 221 -51.16 41.20 -11.30
N HIS A 222 -52.22 41.43 -10.50
CA HIS A 222 -52.25 41.12 -9.07
C HIS A 222 -52.02 39.64 -8.68
N ASN A 223 -52.06 38.72 -9.65
CA ASN A 223 -51.83 37.28 -9.46
C ASN A 223 -50.59 36.74 -10.21
N ALA A 224 -49.65 37.61 -10.61
CA ALA A 224 -48.43 37.18 -11.28
C ALA A 224 -47.52 36.41 -10.32
N ASP A 225 -47.36 35.11 -10.57
CA ASP A 225 -46.44 34.24 -9.82
C ASP A 225 -44.98 34.63 -10.14
N THR A 226 -44.36 35.34 -9.20
CA THR A 226 -42.96 35.81 -9.29
C THR A 226 -41.97 34.81 -8.70
N SER A 227 -42.42 33.63 -8.27
CA SER A 227 -41.57 32.65 -7.56
C SER A 227 -40.59 31.90 -8.47
N ARG A 228 -40.76 31.95 -9.80
CA ARG A 228 -39.83 31.30 -10.74
C ARG A 228 -38.65 32.22 -11.04
N ARG A 229 -37.54 31.99 -10.34
CA ARG A 229 -36.25 32.62 -10.62
C ARG A 229 -35.72 32.10 -11.97
N ASN A 230 -35.35 33.04 -12.84
CA ASN A 230 -34.89 32.80 -14.20
C ASN A 230 -33.61 31.94 -14.20
N GLY A 231 -33.65 30.72 -14.75
CA GLY A 231 -32.44 29.88 -14.85
C GLY A 231 -32.57 28.35 -14.76
N GLN A 232 -33.76 27.76 -14.90
CA GLN A 232 -33.88 26.32 -15.14
C GLN A 232 -34.49 26.07 -16.52
N ARG A 233 -33.61 25.86 -17.50
CA ARG A 233 -33.86 25.11 -18.73
C ARG A 233 -32.88 23.95 -18.74
#